data_AF-A0A526PIL3-F1
#
_entry.id   AF-A0A526PIL3-F1
#
_cell.length_a   1.000
_cell.length_b   1.000
_cell.length_c   1.000
_cell.angle_alpha   90.00
_cell.angle_beta   90.00
_cell.angle_gamma   90.00
#
_symmetry.space_group_name_H-M   'P 1'
#
loop_
_entity.id
_entity.type
_entity.pdbx_description
1 polymer ?
#
loop_
_entity_poly.entity_id
_entity_poly.type
_entity_poly.pdbx_seq_one_letter_code
_entity_poly.pdbx_strand_id
1 'polypeptide(L)' 'MTAIGTAELKRMFDAIAAAIEADKDRLCQLDGVIGDADHGIAMALGFNAARDALAAL' A
#
# COMPACT_ATOMS: atom_id res chain seq x y z
N MET A 1 -4.60 23.83 14.36
CA MET A 1 -4.94 23.13 13.11
C MET A 1 -3.73 22.29 12.74
N THR A 2 -3.81 20.96 12.87
CA THR A 2 -2.73 20.06 12.43
C THR A 2 -2.76 19.97 10.92
N ALA A 3 -1.72 20.47 10.25
CA ALA A 3 -1.57 20.35 8.80
C ALA A 3 -0.85 19.04 8.45
N ILE A 4 -1.25 18.41 7.35
CA ILE A 4 -0.50 17.29 6.75
C ILE A 4 0.45 17.89 5.71
N GLY A 5 1.74 17.77 5.94
CA GLY A 5 2.78 18.17 5.00
C GLY A 5 3.38 16.98 4.24
N THR A 6 4.39 17.25 3.42
CA THR A 6 5.06 16.24 2.61
C THR A 6 5.67 15.12 3.46
N ALA A 7 6.23 15.46 4.63
CA ALA A 7 6.84 14.48 5.52
C ALA A 7 5.80 13.51 6.11
N GLU A 8 4.61 14.01 6.47
CA GLU A 8 3.49 13.19 6.94
C GLU A 8 2.98 12.28 5.82
N LEU A 9 2.88 12.79 4.59
CA LEU A 9 2.48 12.00 3.42
C LEU A 9 3.45 10.86 3.13
N LYS A 10 4.77 11.12 3.13
CA LYS A 10 5.78 10.07 2.94
C LYS A 10 5.61 8.95 3.97
N ARG A 11 5.55 9.31 5.26
CA ARG A 11 5.36 8.35 6.35
C ARG A 11 4.06 7.55 6.23
N MET A 12 2.99 8.19 5.78
CA MET A 12 1.71 7.52 5.55
C MET A 12 1.83 6.45 4.46
N PHE A 13 2.43 6.79 3.31
CA PHE A 13 2.57 5.83 2.21
C PHE A 13 3.61 4.74 2.50
N ASP A 14 4.67 5.04 3.25
CA ASP A 14 5.59 4.02 3.77
C ASP A 14 4.83 3.00 4.64
N ALA A 15 3.99 3.49 5.57
CA ALA A 15 3.22 2.64 6.46
C ALA A 15 2.17 1.79 5.71
N ILE A 16 1.50 2.36 4.71
CA ILE A 16 0.53 1.62 3.89
C ILE A 16 1.23 0.53 3.08
N ALA A 17 2.34 0.86 2.40
CA ALA A 17 3.09 -0.12 1.62
C ALA A 17 3.58 -1.29 2.49
N ALA A 18 4.09 -0.99 3.69
CA ALA A 18 4.52 -2.02 4.64
C ALA A 18 3.36 -2.92 5.12
N ALA A 19 2.20 -2.32 5.42
CA ALA A 19 1.03 -3.09 5.85
C ALA A 19 0.50 -3.99 4.73
N ILE A 20 0.42 -3.47 3.50
CA ILE A 20 -0.04 -4.25 2.35
C ILE A 20 0.92 -5.40 2.02
N GLU A 21 2.23 -5.17 2.09
CA GLU A 21 3.20 -6.26 1.87
C GLU A 21 3.09 -7.35 2.94
N ALA A 22 2.92 -6.97 4.22
CA ALA A 22 2.75 -7.91 5.32
C ALA A 22 1.46 -8.75 5.21
N ASP A 23 0.39 -8.16 4.68
CA ASP A 23 -0.92 -8.81 4.52
C ASP A 23 -1.19 -9.35 3.11
N LYS A 24 -0.21 -9.29 2.19
CA LYS A 24 -0.39 -9.58 0.76
C LYS A 24 -1.10 -10.91 0.50
N ASP A 25 -0.61 -11.99 1.08
CA ASP A 25 -1.19 -13.33 0.88
C ASP A 25 -2.59 -13.44 1.47
N ARG A 26 -2.83 -12.79 2.62
CA ARG A 26 -4.16 -12.73 3.25
C ARG A 26 -5.16 -11.98 2.38
N LEU A 27 -4.73 -10.88 1.76
CA LEU A 27 -5.56 -10.11 0.83
C LEU A 27 -5.91 -10.93 -0.42
N CYS A 28 -4.94 -11.65 -1.00
CA CYS A 28 -5.20 -12.58 -2.10
C CYS A 28 -6.16 -13.71 -1.71
N GLN A 29 -6.03 -14.27 -0.50
CA GLN A 29 -6.95 -15.32 -0.02
C GLN A 29 -8.37 -14.82 0.13
N LEU A 30 -8.56 -13.63 0.72
CA LEU A 30 -9.89 -13.04 0.88
C LEU A 30 -10.54 -12.74 -0.48
N ASP A 31 -9.74 -12.20 -1.40
CA ASP A 31 -10.18 -11.88 -2.75
C ASP A 31 -10.52 -13.15 -3.54
N GLY A 32 -9.74 -14.22 -3.42
CA GLY A 32 -10.00 -15.49 -4.09
C GLY A 32 -11.32 -16.18 -3.69
N VAL A 33 -12.01 -15.74 -2.62
CA VAL A 33 -13.34 -16.24 -2.28
C VAL A 33 -14.41 -15.73 -3.25
N ILE A 34 -14.26 -14.51 -3.79
CA ILE A 34 -15.28 -13.82 -4.60
C ILE A 34 -14.73 -13.11 -5.84
N GLY A 35 -13.44 -13.21 -6.11
CA GLY A 35 -12.69 -12.50 -7.13
C GLY A 35 -11.63 -13.41 -7.78
N ASP A 36 -10.57 -12.81 -8.30
CA ASP A 36 -9.50 -13.49 -9.07
C ASP A 36 -8.22 -13.74 -8.28
N ALA A 37 -8.24 -13.43 -6.98
CA ALA A 37 -7.15 -13.66 -6.02
C ALA A 37 -5.89 -12.82 -6.28
N ASP A 38 -6.00 -11.72 -7.01
CA ASP A 38 -4.87 -10.86 -7.34
C ASP A 38 -4.75 -9.62 -6.45
N HIS A 39 -5.78 -9.33 -5.64
CA HIS A 39 -5.89 -8.05 -4.93
C HIS A 39 -4.65 -7.70 -4.10
N GLY A 40 -4.12 -8.64 -3.31
CA GLY A 40 -2.91 -8.41 -2.52
C GLY A 40 -1.70 -8.03 -3.38
N ILE A 41 -1.53 -8.70 -4.52
CA ILE A 41 -0.44 -8.44 -5.47
C ILE A 41 -0.61 -7.05 -6.11
N ALA A 42 -1.81 -6.75 -6.60
CA ALA A 42 -2.12 -5.48 -7.25
C ALA A 42 -1.90 -4.31 -6.29
N MET A 43 -2.38 -4.42 -5.05
CA MET A 43 -2.20 -3.38 -4.04
C MET A 43 -0.74 -3.23 -3.62
N ALA A 44 0.02 -4.33 -3.48
CA ALA A 44 1.43 -4.27 -3.15
C ALA A 44 2.23 -3.55 -4.25
N LEU A 45 1.96 -3.87 -5.52
CA LEU A 45 2.59 -3.19 -6.65
C LEU A 45 2.28 -1.68 -6.65
N GLY A 46 0.99 -1.33 -6.52
CA GLY A 46 0.55 0.06 -6.57
C GLY A 46 1.09 0.91 -5.42
N PHE A 47 1.04 0.41 -4.19
CA PHE A 47 1.52 1.16 -3.03
C PHE A 47 3.04 1.24 -2.94
N ASN A 48 3.77 0.21 -3.38
CA ASN A 48 5.22 0.32 -3.53
C ASN A 48 5.60 1.40 -4.55
N ALA A 49 4.92 1.45 -5.71
CA ALA A 49 5.15 2.50 -6.70
C ALA A 49 4.82 3.91 -6.16
N ALA A 50 3.72 4.07 -5.43
CA ALA A 50 3.34 5.34 -4.82
C ALA A 50 4.36 5.78 -3.73
N ARG A 51 4.81 4.85 -2.88
CA ARG A 51 5.86 5.09 -1.90
C ARG A 51 7.13 5.61 -2.57
N ASP A 52 7.59 4.93 -3.62
CA ASP A 52 8.83 5.28 -4.31
C ASP A 52 8.74 6.65 -5.01
N ALA A 53 7.58 6.98 -5.60
CA ALA A 53 7.33 8.29 -6.17
C ALA A 53 7.39 9.42 -5.12
N LEU A 54 6.84 9.17 -3.92
CA LEU A 54 6.86 10.14 -2.82
C LEU A 54 8.23 10.24 -2.15
N ALA A 55 9.03 9.17 -2.13
CA ALA A 55 10.39 9.20 -1.61
C ALA A 55 11.25 10.24 -2.35
N ALA A 56 10.99 10.46 -3.65
CA ALA A 56 11.68 11.41 -4.51
C ALA A 56 11.29 12.89 -4.32
N LEU A 57 10.26 13.20 -3.52
CA LEU A 57 9.84 14.58 -3.17
C LEU A 57 10.68 15.22 -2.07
#